data_AF-A0A423VBB6-F1
#
_entry.id   AF-A0A423VBB6-F1
#
_cell.length_a   1.000
_cell.length_b   1.000
_cell.length_c   1.000
_cell.angle_alpha   90.00
_cell.angle_beta   90.00
_cell.angle_gamma   90.00
#
_symmetry.space_group_name_H-M   'P 1'
#
loop_
_entity.id
_entity.type
_entity.pdbx_description
1 polymer ?
#
loop_
_entity_poly.entity_id
_entity_poly.type
_entity_poly.pdbx_seq_one_letter_code
_entity_poly.pdbx_strand_id
1 'polypeptide(L)'
;MADTRLRSASNAPKYTPRTLEQREADAKLNEPKYQRARVVNSIMTAKYLKAKSIFDNYHDYNVDAAFVPTTTGAACWRESADPWLRFGETLPEFLEDYARIIIESGGEITGEGLQNLALALVRVARAEWEGAGRDKKALDKVFEGQVLELVERIAKAFNLPEAQDEDDDVEDEEGDEAEAGEGPVNGSG
;
A
#
# COMPACT_ATOMS: atom_id res chain seq x y z
N MET A 1 -41.53 -23.45 39.51
CA MET A 1 -40.67 -22.28 39.21
C MET A 1 -39.98 -22.57 37.89
N ALA A 2 -40.29 -21.83 36.83
CA ALA A 2 -39.69 -22.05 35.51
C ALA A 2 -38.27 -21.49 35.49
N ASP A 3 -37.34 -22.33 35.04
CA ASP A 3 -35.90 -22.11 35.03
C ASP A 3 -35.50 -20.83 34.29
N THR A 4 -34.99 -19.85 35.03
CA THR A 4 -34.56 -18.54 34.54
C THR A 4 -33.39 -18.62 33.56
N ARG A 5 -32.72 -19.79 33.46
CA ARG A 5 -31.60 -20.02 32.54
C ARG A 5 -32.02 -20.21 31.08
N LEU A 6 -33.28 -20.55 30.81
CA LEU A 6 -33.80 -20.71 29.43
C LEU A 6 -34.19 -19.38 28.77
N ARG A 7 -34.36 -18.29 29.54
CA ARG A 7 -34.74 -16.97 28.98
C ARG A 7 -33.58 -16.20 28.37
N SER A 8 -32.35 -16.50 28.76
CA SER A 8 -31.16 -15.74 28.33
C SER A 8 -30.62 -16.14 26.94
N ALA A 9 -30.88 -17.38 26.50
CA ALA A 9 -30.47 -17.86 25.17
C ALA A 9 -31.41 -17.38 24.04
N SER A 10 -32.59 -16.85 24.38
CA SER A 10 -33.63 -16.42 23.42
C SER A 10 -33.46 -14.98 22.92
N ASN A 11 -32.59 -14.18 23.55
CA ASN A 11 -32.36 -12.77 23.20
C ASN A 11 -30.97 -12.49 22.62
N ALA A 12 -30.16 -13.53 22.39
CA ALA A 12 -28.96 -13.35 21.59
C ALA A 12 -29.38 -12.92 20.18
N PRO A 13 -28.82 -11.83 19.61
CA PRO A 13 -29.10 -11.43 18.24
C PRO A 13 -28.86 -12.65 17.35
N LYS A 14 -29.94 -13.19 16.77
CA LYS A 14 -29.80 -14.29 15.81
C LYS A 14 -28.99 -13.71 14.66
N TYR A 15 -27.78 -14.22 14.45
CA TYR A 15 -26.99 -13.90 13.28
C TYR A 15 -27.79 -14.35 12.06
N THR A 16 -28.50 -13.42 11.44
CA THR A 16 -29.19 -13.66 10.17
C THR A 16 -28.14 -13.64 9.07
N PRO A 17 -27.89 -14.77 8.40
CA PRO A 17 -26.95 -14.80 7.28
C PRO A 17 -27.41 -13.79 6.23
N ARG A 18 -26.46 -13.03 5.66
CA ARG A 18 -26.77 -12.11 4.54
C ARG A 18 -27.35 -12.88 3.36
N THR A 19 -28.40 -12.32 2.75
CA THR A 19 -28.99 -12.83 1.51
C THR A 19 -27.99 -12.68 0.35
N LEU A 20 -28.22 -13.40 -0.75
CA LEU A 20 -27.38 -13.32 -1.94
C LEU A 20 -27.35 -11.88 -2.51
N GLU A 21 -28.52 -11.24 -2.62
CA GLU A 21 -28.66 -9.85 -3.08
C GLU A 21 -27.88 -8.86 -2.20
N GLN A 22 -27.88 -9.06 -0.88
CA GLN A 22 -27.12 -8.20 0.04
C GLN A 22 -25.61 -8.35 -0.19
N ARG A 23 -25.12 -9.57 -0.43
CA ARG A 23 -23.70 -9.80 -0.71
C ARG A 23 -23.28 -9.19 -2.04
N GLU A 24 -24.11 -9.28 -3.06
CA GLU A 24 -23.84 -8.66 -4.37
C GLU A 24 -23.83 -7.12 -4.28
N ALA A 25 -24.77 -6.53 -3.54
CA ALA A 25 -24.79 -5.11 -3.28
C ALA A 25 -23.53 -4.64 -2.51
N ASP A 26 -23.14 -5.38 -1.47
CA ASP A 26 -21.92 -5.10 -0.71
C ASP A 26 -20.65 -5.25 -1.57
N ALA A 27 -20.60 -6.27 -2.43
CA ALA A 27 -19.48 -6.49 -3.33
C ALA A 27 -19.32 -5.31 -4.31
N LYS A 28 -20.42 -4.87 -4.91
CA LYS A 28 -20.43 -3.72 -5.82
C LYS A 28 -20.04 -2.43 -5.12
N LEU A 29 -20.48 -2.24 -3.88
CA LEU A 29 -20.15 -1.07 -3.06
C LEU A 29 -18.66 -1.01 -2.71
N ASN A 30 -18.04 -2.16 -2.49
CA ASN A 30 -16.62 -2.30 -2.14
C ASN A 30 -15.70 -2.59 -3.34
N GLU A 31 -16.25 -2.63 -4.55
CA GLU A 31 -15.49 -2.88 -5.78
C GLU A 31 -14.21 -2.03 -5.87
N PRO A 32 -14.22 -0.70 -5.61
CA PRO A 32 -13.00 0.10 -5.69
C PRO A 32 -11.92 -0.32 -4.68
N LYS A 33 -12.34 -0.71 -3.47
CA LYS A 33 -11.43 -1.24 -2.43
C LYS A 33 -10.77 -2.54 -2.90
N TYR A 34 -11.53 -3.44 -3.53
CA TYR A 34 -11.00 -4.70 -4.07
C TYR A 34 -10.11 -4.51 -5.29
N GLN A 35 -10.43 -3.55 -6.17
CA GLN A 35 -9.59 -3.21 -7.31
C GLN A 35 -8.23 -2.67 -6.84
N ARG A 36 -8.22 -1.76 -5.85
CA ARG A 36 -6.97 -1.28 -5.25
C ARG A 36 -6.15 -2.41 -4.65
N ALA A 37 -6.77 -3.27 -3.86
CA ALA A 37 -6.08 -4.42 -3.28
C ALA A 37 -5.48 -5.35 -4.35
N ARG A 38 -6.16 -5.54 -5.48
CA ARG A 38 -5.68 -6.36 -6.60
C ARG A 38 -4.43 -5.77 -7.25
N VAL A 39 -4.44 -4.47 -7.53
CA VAL A 39 -3.29 -3.76 -8.14
C VAL A 39 -2.11 -3.72 -7.18
N VAL A 40 -2.35 -3.49 -5.88
CA VAL A 40 -1.27 -3.53 -4.88
C VAL A 40 -0.70 -4.94 -4.80
N ASN A 41 -1.55 -5.96 -4.67
CA ASN A 41 -1.11 -7.35 -4.54
C ASN A 41 -0.34 -7.88 -5.75
N SER A 42 -0.56 -7.36 -6.96
CA SER A 42 0.18 -7.81 -8.15
C SER A 42 1.67 -7.45 -8.10
N ILE A 43 2.06 -6.49 -7.27
CA ILE A 43 3.47 -6.10 -7.09
C ILE A 43 4.04 -6.54 -5.74
N MET A 44 3.28 -7.20 -4.86
CA MET A 44 3.70 -7.50 -3.49
C MET A 44 4.71 -8.65 -3.42
N THR A 45 6.00 -8.33 -3.56
CA THR A 45 7.11 -9.21 -3.14
C THR A 45 7.45 -9.00 -1.66
N ALA A 46 8.32 -9.84 -1.09
CA ALA A 46 8.72 -9.74 0.32
C ALA A 46 9.28 -8.34 0.68
N LYS A 47 10.08 -7.75 -0.21
CA LYS A 47 10.64 -6.39 -0.06
C LYS A 47 9.54 -5.34 0.06
N TYR A 48 8.56 -5.38 -0.86
CA TYR A 48 7.47 -4.40 -0.88
C TYR A 48 6.46 -4.60 0.25
N LEU A 49 6.19 -5.85 0.63
CA LEU A 49 5.37 -6.16 1.81
C LEU A 49 5.98 -5.60 3.09
N LYS A 50 7.29 -5.76 3.28
CA LYS A 50 8.01 -5.20 4.42
C LYS A 50 7.93 -3.67 4.43
N ALA A 51 8.24 -3.02 3.30
CA ALA A 51 8.15 -1.57 3.17
C ALA A 51 6.74 -1.05 3.49
N LYS A 52 5.72 -1.66 2.88
CA LYS A 52 4.31 -1.32 3.10
C LYS A 52 3.93 -1.44 4.57
N SER A 53 4.28 -2.56 5.21
CA SER A 53 4.00 -2.81 6.63
C SER A 53 4.63 -1.74 7.53
N ILE A 54 5.89 -1.36 7.29
CA ILE A 54 6.57 -0.31 8.07
C ILE A 54 5.81 1.01 7.94
N PHE A 55 5.45 1.41 6.72
CA PHE A 55 4.76 2.67 6.45
C PHE A 55 3.33 2.71 6.97
N ASP A 56 2.59 1.60 6.81
CA ASP A 56 1.23 1.43 7.33
C ASP A 56 1.22 1.56 8.86
N ASN A 57 2.16 0.88 9.55
CA ASN A 57 2.26 0.91 11.00
C ASN A 57 2.64 2.30 11.53
N TYR A 58 3.54 3.01 10.85
CA TYR A 58 3.92 4.37 11.24
C TYR A 58 2.72 5.33 11.23
N HIS A 59 1.85 5.21 10.22
CA HIS A 59 0.69 6.08 10.06
C HIS A 59 -0.58 5.57 10.75
N ASP A 60 -0.52 4.44 11.47
CA ASP A 60 -1.71 3.71 11.96
C ASP A 60 -2.76 3.54 10.84
N TYR A 61 -2.29 3.21 9.63
CA TYR A 61 -3.13 3.20 8.44
C TYR A 61 -4.14 2.05 8.48
N ASN A 62 -5.41 2.39 8.28
CA ASN A 62 -6.48 1.43 8.13
C ASN A 62 -7.32 1.73 6.89
N VAL A 63 -7.31 0.79 5.94
CA VAL A 63 -8.07 0.88 4.69
C VAL A 63 -9.57 1.06 4.92
N ASP A 64 -10.15 0.49 5.97
CA ASP A 64 -11.57 0.63 6.30
C ASP A 64 -11.91 2.01 6.88
N ALA A 65 -10.92 2.71 7.46
CA ALA A 65 -11.09 4.09 7.90
C ALA A 65 -10.93 5.09 6.74
N ALA A 66 -10.03 4.76 5.80
CA ALA A 66 -9.74 5.55 4.61
C ALA A 66 -10.80 5.42 3.51
N PHE A 67 -11.41 4.23 3.37
CA PHE A 67 -12.44 3.97 2.37
C PHE A 67 -13.84 4.28 2.91
N VAL A 68 -14.56 5.16 2.22
CA VAL A 68 -16.00 5.36 2.44
C VAL A 68 -16.74 4.81 1.23
N PRO A 69 -17.53 3.74 1.40
CA PRO A 69 -18.32 3.23 0.31
C PRO A 69 -19.41 4.26 -0.07
N THR A 70 -19.39 4.78 -1.30
CA THR A 70 -20.35 5.78 -1.76
C THR A 70 -21.36 5.15 -2.73
N THR A 71 -22.65 5.37 -2.48
CA THR A 71 -23.75 5.00 -3.41
C THR A 71 -24.12 6.16 -4.36
N THR A 72 -23.55 7.34 -4.14
CA THR A 72 -23.97 8.61 -4.76
C THR A 72 -22.95 9.21 -5.73
N GLY A 73 -21.87 8.49 -6.06
CA GLY A 73 -20.84 8.95 -7.00
C GLY A 73 -19.79 9.92 -6.43
N ALA A 74 -19.77 10.13 -5.12
CA ALA A 74 -18.70 10.89 -4.45
C ALA A 74 -17.39 10.09 -4.38
N ALA A 75 -16.26 10.78 -4.22
CA ALA A 75 -14.95 10.16 -4.02
C ALA A 75 -14.99 9.16 -2.85
N CYS A 76 -14.58 7.91 -3.12
CA CYS A 76 -14.66 6.82 -2.16
C CYS A 76 -13.44 6.74 -1.21
N TRP A 77 -12.40 7.55 -1.46
CA TRP A 77 -11.20 7.59 -0.63
C TRP A 77 -11.12 8.93 0.13
N ARG A 78 -10.97 8.85 1.45
CA ARG A 78 -10.69 10.01 2.31
C ARG A 78 -9.19 10.27 2.29
N GLU A 79 -8.76 11.25 1.50
CA GLU A 79 -7.33 11.62 1.41
C GLU A 79 -6.72 11.89 2.78
N SER A 80 -7.44 12.58 3.67
CA SER A 80 -6.94 12.89 5.01
C SER A 80 -6.61 11.65 5.85
N ALA A 81 -7.30 10.53 5.62
CA ALA A 81 -7.10 9.26 6.32
C ALA A 81 -6.25 8.26 5.52
N ASP A 82 -5.76 8.65 4.34
CA ASP A 82 -5.02 7.78 3.42
C ASP A 82 -3.63 8.34 3.13
N PRO A 83 -2.60 7.93 3.89
CA PRO A 83 -1.24 8.43 3.72
C PRO A 83 -0.66 8.03 2.35
N TRP A 84 -1.13 6.93 1.76
CA TRP A 84 -0.69 6.53 0.43
C TRP A 84 -1.16 7.50 -0.63
N LEU A 85 -2.36 8.09 -0.51
CA LEU A 85 -2.83 9.09 -1.48
C LEU A 85 -2.23 10.49 -1.25
N ARG A 86 -1.61 10.70 -0.08
CA ARG A 86 -0.85 11.91 0.28
C ARG A 86 0.66 11.64 0.33
N PHE A 87 1.12 10.61 -0.38
CA PHE A 87 2.48 10.09 -0.25
C PHE A 87 3.58 11.15 -0.40
N GLY A 88 3.41 12.13 -1.30
CA GLY A 88 4.37 13.22 -1.45
C GLY A 88 4.49 14.15 -0.23
N GLU A 89 3.44 14.26 0.57
CA GLU A 89 3.43 15.04 1.82
C GLU A 89 3.94 14.22 2.99
N THR A 90 3.58 12.94 3.06
CA THR A 90 3.85 12.08 4.22
C THR A 90 5.21 11.39 4.17
N LEU A 91 5.75 11.14 2.97
CA LEU A 91 7.03 10.42 2.82
C LEU A 91 8.21 11.15 3.48
N PRO A 92 8.37 12.49 3.33
CA PRO A 92 9.53 13.16 3.93
C PRO A 92 9.59 13.04 5.44
N GLU A 93 8.47 13.32 6.12
CA GLU A 93 8.33 13.18 7.57
C GLU A 93 8.59 11.73 8.01
N PHE A 94 8.00 10.77 7.31
CA PHE A 94 8.21 9.35 7.59
C PHE A 94 9.71 8.95 7.50
N LEU A 95 10.44 9.34 6.45
CA LEU A 95 11.84 8.93 6.28
C LEU A 95 12.74 9.53 7.36
N GLU A 96 12.51 10.79 7.74
CA GLU A 96 13.25 11.46 8.81
C GLU A 96 13.01 10.79 10.16
N ASP A 97 11.75 10.54 10.50
CA ASP A 97 11.39 9.93 11.78
C ASP A 97 11.79 8.45 11.84
N TYR A 98 11.67 7.71 10.73
CA TYR A 98 12.13 6.33 10.65
C TYR A 98 13.64 6.21 10.94
N ALA A 99 14.46 7.05 10.29
CA ALA A 99 15.89 7.08 10.53
C ALA A 99 16.21 7.47 11.99
N ARG A 100 15.53 8.50 12.52
CA ARG A 100 15.70 8.96 13.90
C ARG A 100 15.37 7.85 14.91
N ILE A 101 14.20 7.21 14.78
CA ILE A 101 13.73 6.16 15.69
C ILE A 101 14.72 4.98 15.73
N ILE A 102 15.25 4.56 14.58
CA ILE A 102 16.21 3.45 14.54
C ILE A 102 17.48 3.82 15.30
N ILE A 103 18.06 4.99 15.02
CA ILE A 103 19.29 5.45 15.69
C ILE A 103 19.08 5.60 17.20
N GLU A 104 17.98 6.23 17.61
CA GLU A 104 17.66 6.43 19.03
C GLU A 104 17.41 5.11 19.77
N SER A 105 16.89 4.10 19.07
CA SER A 105 16.73 2.74 19.61
C SER A 105 18.02 1.92 19.67
N GLY A 106 19.13 2.46 19.15
CA GLY A 106 20.41 1.74 19.02
C GLY A 106 20.42 0.69 17.91
N GLY A 107 19.49 0.76 16.96
CA GLY A 107 19.47 -0.08 15.78
C GLY A 107 20.44 0.41 14.70
N GLU A 108 20.71 -0.45 13.73
CA GLU A 108 21.61 -0.16 12.61
C GLU A 108 20.80 0.09 11.34
N ILE A 109 21.02 1.24 10.72
CA ILE A 109 20.51 1.57 9.39
C ILE A 109 21.61 2.23 8.56
N THR A 110 21.80 1.74 7.35
CA THR A 110 22.75 2.30 6.38
C THR A 110 22.05 3.31 5.46
N GLY A 111 22.82 4.19 4.83
CA GLY A 111 22.28 5.11 3.81
C GLY A 111 21.61 4.37 2.66
N GLU A 112 22.23 3.27 2.22
CA GLU A 112 21.66 2.39 1.18
C GLU A 112 20.38 1.69 1.65
N GLY A 113 20.33 1.21 2.89
CA GLY A 113 19.13 0.60 3.47
C GLY A 113 17.94 1.58 3.48
N LEU A 114 18.20 2.85 3.81
CA LEU A 114 17.19 3.90 3.77
C LEU A 114 16.75 4.21 2.32
N GLN A 115 17.69 4.25 1.37
CA GLN A 115 17.39 4.42 -0.05
C GLN A 115 16.53 3.28 -0.60
N ASN A 116 16.89 2.04 -0.28
CA ASN A 116 16.16 0.84 -0.69
C ASN A 116 14.74 0.82 -0.15
N LEU A 117 14.54 1.24 1.10
CA LEU A 117 13.22 1.43 1.69
C LEU A 117 12.43 2.52 0.94
N ALA A 118 13.04 3.68 0.71
CA ALA A 118 12.37 4.81 0.06
C ALA A 118 11.89 4.44 -1.35
N LEU A 119 12.74 3.81 -2.17
CA LEU A 119 12.39 3.36 -3.51
C LEU A 119 11.30 2.28 -3.50
N ALA A 120 11.36 1.34 -2.55
CA ALA A 120 10.30 0.35 -2.36
C ALA A 120 8.96 1.03 -2.06
N LEU A 121 8.95 2.04 -1.19
CA LEU A 121 7.74 2.80 -0.85
C LEU A 121 7.18 3.57 -2.04
N VAL A 122 8.02 4.18 -2.89
CA VAL A 122 7.57 4.84 -4.13
C VAL A 122 6.86 3.85 -5.04
N ARG A 123 7.40 2.63 -5.21
CA ARG A 123 6.78 1.60 -6.04
C ARG A 123 5.44 1.13 -5.48
N VAL A 124 5.33 0.98 -4.16
CA VAL A 124 4.05 0.69 -3.49
C VAL A 124 3.06 1.84 -3.68
N ALA A 125 3.48 3.09 -3.46
CA ALA A 125 2.63 4.26 -3.61
C ALA A 125 2.08 4.42 -5.03
N ARG A 126 2.87 4.11 -6.07
CA ARG A 126 2.39 4.08 -7.46
C ARG A 126 1.24 3.09 -7.66
N ALA A 127 1.36 1.88 -7.12
CA ALA A 127 0.31 0.86 -7.20
C ALA A 127 -0.92 1.24 -6.37
N GLU A 128 -0.73 1.87 -5.20
CA GLU A 128 -1.81 2.39 -4.35
C GLU A 128 -2.59 3.51 -5.07
N TRP A 129 -1.90 4.41 -5.77
CA TRP A 129 -2.51 5.49 -6.57
C TRP A 129 -3.28 4.94 -7.77
N GLU A 130 -2.65 4.04 -8.54
CA GLU A 130 -3.29 3.38 -9.68
C GLU A 130 -4.53 2.59 -9.25
N GLY A 131 -4.40 1.82 -8.17
CA GLY A 131 -5.50 1.06 -7.59
C GLY A 131 -6.65 1.94 -7.06
N ALA A 132 -6.35 3.17 -6.64
CA ALA A 132 -7.34 4.17 -6.27
C ALA A 132 -7.89 4.97 -7.45
N GLY A 133 -7.47 4.69 -8.69
CA GLY A 133 -7.90 5.39 -9.90
C GLY A 133 -7.24 6.75 -10.11
N ARG A 134 -6.10 7.02 -9.47
CA ARG A 134 -5.30 8.25 -9.64
C ARG A 134 -4.21 8.06 -10.67
N ASP A 135 -3.73 9.17 -11.21
CA ASP A 135 -2.59 9.16 -12.12
C ASP A 135 -1.28 8.92 -11.35
N LYS A 136 -0.74 7.70 -11.46
CA LYS A 136 0.56 7.33 -10.87
C LYS A 136 1.74 8.10 -11.46
N LYS A 137 1.58 8.80 -12.59
CA LYS A 137 2.63 9.64 -13.18
C LYS A 137 3.01 10.84 -12.32
N ALA A 138 2.20 11.23 -11.34
CA ALA A 138 2.60 12.24 -10.37
C ALA A 138 3.80 11.79 -9.50
N LEU A 139 4.00 10.46 -9.38
CA LEU A 139 5.13 9.86 -8.69
C LEU A 139 6.18 9.39 -9.70
N ASP A 140 6.57 10.21 -10.67
CA ASP A 140 7.47 9.82 -11.77
C ASP A 140 8.96 9.74 -11.37
N LYS A 141 9.85 9.71 -12.38
CA LYS A 141 11.31 9.71 -12.19
C LYS A 141 11.84 11.01 -11.57
N VAL A 142 11.15 12.14 -11.77
CA VAL A 142 11.51 13.41 -11.14
C VAL A 142 11.22 13.32 -9.64
N PHE A 143 10.05 12.80 -9.27
CA PHE A 143 9.72 12.54 -7.87
C PHE A 143 10.70 11.54 -7.22
N GLU A 144 11.03 10.42 -7.90
CA GLU A 144 12.07 9.50 -7.41
C GLU A 144 13.40 10.22 -7.15
N GLY A 145 13.84 11.11 -8.05
CA GLY A 145 15.05 11.92 -7.86
C GLY A 145 15.00 12.80 -6.61
N GLN A 146 13.87 13.48 -6.37
CA GLN A 146 13.67 14.28 -5.15
C GLN A 146 13.72 13.44 -3.88
N VAL A 147 13.19 12.22 -3.92
CA VAL A 147 13.26 11.26 -2.81
C VAL A 147 14.69 10.83 -2.54
N LEU A 148 15.49 10.57 -3.58
CA LEU A 148 16.90 10.23 -3.42
C LEU A 148 17.72 11.39 -2.83
N GLU A 149 17.50 12.61 -3.29
CA GLU A 149 18.13 13.80 -2.71
C GLU A 149 17.75 14.00 -1.24
N LEU A 150 16.49 13.71 -0.88
CA LEU A 150 16.06 13.71 0.52
C LEU A 150 16.80 12.63 1.33
N VAL A 151 16.86 11.40 0.84
CA VAL A 151 17.57 10.30 1.52
C VAL A 151 19.04 10.66 1.74
N GLU A 152 19.71 11.23 0.75
CA GLU A 152 21.11 11.67 0.88
C GLU A 152 21.27 12.76 1.96
N ARG A 153 20.34 13.72 2.03
CA ARG A 153 20.33 14.74 3.10
C ARG A 153 20.16 14.11 4.48
N ILE A 154 19.24 13.15 4.63
CA ILE A 154 19.01 12.43 5.89
C ILE A 154 20.26 11.63 6.27
N ALA A 155 20.85 10.90 5.32
CA ALA A 155 22.05 10.10 5.53
C ALA A 155 23.20 10.96 6.08
N LYS A 156 23.42 12.15 5.51
CA LYS A 156 24.42 13.12 6.00
C LYS A 156 24.05 13.70 7.36
N ALA A 157 22.79 14.07 7.57
CA ALA A 157 22.34 14.67 8.82
C ALA A 157 22.51 13.74 10.03
N PHE A 158 22.32 12.44 9.81
CA PHE A 158 22.41 11.41 10.84
C PHE A 158 23.73 10.64 10.84
N ASN A 159 24.69 10.97 9.97
CA ASN A 159 25.95 10.25 9.75
C ASN A 159 25.74 8.74 9.55
N LEU A 160 24.79 8.36 8.70
CA LEU A 160 24.51 6.96 8.41
C LEU A 160 25.72 6.28 7.74
N PRO A 161 26.09 5.06 8.15
CA PRO A 161 27.14 4.32 7.49
C PRO A 161 26.76 3.96 6.05
N GLU A 162 27.77 3.92 5.18
CA GLU A 162 27.66 3.23 3.90
C GLU A 162 27.55 1.72 4.19
N ALA A 163 26.75 1.00 3.41
CA ALA A 163 26.67 -0.45 3.57
C ALA A 163 28.06 -1.05 3.34
N GLN A 164 28.45 -2.02 4.15
CA GLN A 164 29.53 -2.92 3.74
C GLN A 164 28.92 -3.83 2.68
N ASP A 165 29.58 -3.97 1.54
CA ASP A 165 29.18 -4.88 0.47
C ASP A 165 29.12 -6.32 1.06
N GLU A 166 27.96 -6.71 1.56
CA GLU A 166 27.61 -8.11 1.76
C GLU A 166 26.76 -8.48 0.55
N ASP A 167 27.35 -9.32 -0.31
CA ASP A 167 26.77 -9.89 -1.52
C ASP A 167 25.36 -10.46 -1.26
N ASP A 168 24.31 -9.63 -1.37
CA ASP A 168 22.92 -10.11 -1.34
C ASP A 168 22.51 -10.47 -2.78
N ASP A 169 22.88 -11.70 -3.12
CA ASP A 169 22.57 -12.47 -4.32
C ASP A 169 21.05 -12.54 -4.54
N VAL A 170 20.48 -11.56 -5.24
CA VAL A 170 19.13 -11.69 -5.81
C VAL A 170 19.12 -11.09 -7.22
N GLU A 171 19.40 -11.94 -8.20
CA GLU A 171 19.11 -11.69 -9.61
C GLU A 171 17.62 -11.37 -9.78
N ASP A 172 17.30 -10.10 -10.04
CA ASP A 172 15.97 -9.65 -10.46
C ASP A 172 15.85 -9.94 -11.97
N GLU A 173 15.28 -11.09 -12.34
CA GLU A 173 14.80 -11.34 -13.70
C GLU A 173 13.60 -10.42 -13.96
N GLU A 174 13.86 -9.21 -14.48
CA GLU A 174 12.84 -8.38 -15.11
C GLU A 174 12.35 -9.06 -16.41
N GLY A 175 11.35 -9.91 -16.26
CA GLY A 175 10.49 -10.37 -17.36
C GLY A 175 9.55 -9.26 -17.79
N ASP A 176 10.01 -8.43 -18.72
CA ASP A 176 9.19 -7.50 -19.50
C ASP A 176 8.29 -8.32 -20.45
N GLU A 177 7.06 -8.65 -20.04
CA GLU A 177 6.09 -9.26 -20.95
C GLU A 177 5.54 -8.21 -21.92
N ALA A 178 6.06 -8.31 -23.14
CA ALA A 178 5.64 -7.62 -24.34
C ALA A 178 4.11 -7.66 -24.58
N GLU A 179 3.52 -6.49 -24.82
CA GLU A 179 2.28 -6.40 -25.59
C GLU A 179 2.54 -6.83 -27.04
N ALA A 180 2.33 -8.11 -27.35
CA ALA A 180 2.14 -8.60 -28.70
C ALA A 180 0.63 -8.81 -28.94
N GLY A 181 -0.06 -7.75 -29.33
CA GLY A 181 -1.48 -7.75 -29.67
C GLY A 181 -1.74 -7.30 -31.10
N GLU A 182 -1.20 -7.98 -32.11
CA GLU A 182 -1.73 -7.90 -33.49
C GLU A 182 -2.46 -9.21 -33.82
N GLY A 183 -3.76 -9.08 -34.06
CA GLY A 183 -4.71 -10.19 -34.16
C GLY A 183 -4.56 -11.05 -35.43
N PRO A 184 -5.24 -12.21 -35.46
CA PRO A 184 -5.22 -13.09 -36.62
C PRO A 184 -6.04 -12.50 -37.76
N VAL A 185 -5.38 -12.27 -38.90
CA VAL A 185 -6.00 -12.07 -40.22
C VAL A 185 -6.72 -13.36 -40.61
N ASN A 186 -8.04 -13.40 -40.42
CA ASN A 186 -8.89 -14.43 -41.00
C ASN A 186 -9.22 -14.04 -42.44
N GLY A 187 -8.53 -14.68 -43.39
CA GLY A 187 -8.96 -14.78 -44.77
C GLY A 187 -10.06 -15.84 -44.91
N SER A 188 -11.17 -15.48 -45.55
CA SER A 188 -12.12 -16.39 -46.20
C SER A 188 -13.08 -15.58 -47.06
N GLY A 189 -13.06 -15.80 -48.38
CA GLY A 189 -14.05 -15.27 -49.33
C GLY A 189 -13.45 -14.74 -50.61
#